data_AF-U2CA61-F1
#
_entry.id   AF-U2CA61-F1
#
_cell.length_a   1.000
_cell.length_b   1.000
_cell.length_c   1.000
_cell.angle_alpha   90.00
_cell.angle_beta   90.00
_cell.angle_gamma   90.00
#
_symmetry.space_group_name_H-M   'P 1'
#
loop_
_entity.id
_entity.type
_entity.pdbx_description
1 polymer ?
#
loop_
_entity_poly.entity_id
_entity_poly.type
_entity_poly.pdbx_seq_one_letter_code
_entity_poly.pdbx_strand_id
1 'polypeptide(L)'
;MKKVLLLLMGLIALGCSKKEEDKIVPKDIEVSWTYIENEGEHNEKYVNLAFSYDEYILTIIDKLWSKTRVEKGNYSYDYPNLLMTSKDGSLSIKGSINEKKDRLTLYKFKTIYFIPKTENIVLRHRWNE
;
A
#
# COMPACT_ATOMS: atom_id res chain seq x y z
N MET A 1 20.98 -29.93 -54.97
CA MET A 1 22.24 -30.33 -54.31
C MET A 1 23.05 -29.09 -53.94
N LYS A 2 23.11 -28.75 -52.64
CA LYS A 2 24.28 -28.10 -52.00
C LYS A 2 24.32 -28.62 -50.56
N LYS A 3 25.43 -29.28 -50.25
CA LYS A 3 25.82 -29.94 -48.99
C LYS A 3 26.29 -28.86 -47.99
N VAL A 4 25.90 -28.95 -46.71
CA VAL A 4 26.76 -29.26 -45.52
C VAL A 4 27.64 -28.06 -45.09
N LEU A 5 27.69 -27.56 -43.85
CA LEU A 5 28.08 -28.12 -42.53
C LEU A 5 27.78 -27.00 -41.49
N LEU A 6 26.94 -27.13 -40.46
CA LEU A 6 27.13 -27.68 -39.10
C LEU A 6 28.32 -27.17 -38.26
N LEU A 7 27.96 -26.79 -37.01
CA LEU A 7 28.74 -26.72 -35.76
C LEU A 7 29.57 -25.43 -35.55
N LEU A 8 29.69 -24.83 -34.35
CA LEU A 8 29.91 -25.46 -33.05
C LEU A 8 29.73 -24.45 -31.89
N MET A 9 29.03 -24.91 -30.84
CA MET A 9 29.22 -24.68 -29.39
C MET A 9 29.47 -23.29 -28.80
N GLY A 10 28.66 -23.00 -27.78
CA GLY A 10 28.96 -22.01 -26.75
C GLY A 10 27.99 -22.10 -25.58
N LEU A 11 28.16 -23.13 -24.75
CA LEU A 11 27.60 -23.22 -23.40
C LEU A 11 27.78 -21.89 -22.66
N ILE A 12 26.68 -21.26 -22.26
CA ILE A 12 26.62 -20.62 -20.95
C ILE A 12 25.47 -21.27 -20.21
N ALA A 13 25.84 -22.35 -19.52
CA ALA A 13 25.07 -22.92 -18.44
C ALA A 13 24.81 -21.85 -17.39
N LEU A 14 23.58 -21.85 -16.87
CA LEU A 14 23.29 -21.71 -15.45
C LEU A 14 23.96 -20.50 -14.76
N GLY A 15 23.55 -19.31 -15.15
CA GLY A 15 23.34 -18.27 -14.15
C GLY A 15 21.96 -18.49 -13.53
N CYS A 16 21.90 -19.23 -12.42
CA CYS A 16 20.75 -19.19 -11.51
C CYS A 16 20.56 -17.74 -11.02
N SER A 17 19.95 -16.86 -11.81
CA SER A 17 19.24 -15.75 -11.22
C SER A 17 18.00 -16.38 -10.63
N LYS A 18 17.98 -16.49 -9.30
CA LYS A 18 16.77 -16.80 -8.54
C LYS A 18 15.61 -16.11 -9.24
N LYS A 19 14.57 -16.89 -9.56
CA LYS A 19 13.28 -16.38 -9.99
C LYS A 19 13.05 -15.09 -9.23
N GLU A 20 12.98 -13.98 -9.95
CA GLU A 20 12.35 -12.78 -9.43
C GLU A 20 10.93 -13.29 -9.16
N GLU A 21 10.69 -13.74 -7.92
CA GLU A 21 9.36 -14.14 -7.50
C GLU A 21 8.50 -12.94 -7.84
N ASP A 22 7.49 -13.14 -8.67
CA ASP A 22 6.51 -12.12 -8.99
C ASP A 22 6.04 -11.56 -7.65
N LYS A 23 6.58 -10.41 -7.26
CA LYS A 23 6.18 -9.77 -6.02
C LYS A 23 4.75 -9.36 -6.28
N ILE A 24 3.82 -9.88 -5.51
CA ILE A 24 2.39 -9.66 -5.68
C ILE A 24 1.89 -9.03 -4.38
N VAL A 25 1.03 -8.02 -4.50
CA VAL A 25 0.33 -7.46 -3.33
C VAL A 25 -0.59 -8.54 -2.76
N PRO A 26 -0.54 -8.85 -1.46
CA PRO A 26 -1.45 -9.82 -0.87
C PRO A 26 -2.92 -9.45 -1.18
N LYS A 27 -3.70 -10.43 -1.63
CA LYS A 27 -5.09 -10.23 -2.11
C LYS A 27 -5.98 -9.45 -1.13
N ASP A 28 -5.74 -9.62 0.16
CA ASP A 28 -6.51 -8.98 1.23
C ASP A 28 -6.30 -7.46 1.32
N ILE A 29 -5.18 -6.96 0.77
CA ILE A 29 -4.82 -5.54 0.76
C ILE A 29 -4.63 -4.97 -0.64
N GLU A 30 -5.00 -5.72 -1.68
CA GLU A 30 -4.97 -5.27 -3.09
C GLU A 30 -6.05 -4.18 -3.39
N VAL A 31 -6.82 -3.76 -2.38
CA VAL A 31 -7.84 -2.72 -2.47
C VAL A 31 -7.34 -1.38 -1.94
N SER A 32 -8.04 -0.30 -2.34
CA SER A 32 -7.84 1.03 -1.74
C SER A 32 -8.80 1.24 -0.56
N TRP A 33 -8.27 1.76 0.53
CA TRP A 33 -8.96 2.03 1.79
C TRP A 33 -9.14 3.54 1.99
N THR A 34 -10.33 3.97 2.41
CA THR A 34 -10.67 5.38 2.56
C THR A 34 -11.25 5.67 3.94
N TYR A 35 -10.82 6.78 4.53
CA TYR A 35 -11.44 7.40 5.69
C TYR A 35 -11.78 8.85 5.37
N ILE A 36 -12.97 9.30 5.79
CA ILE A 36 -13.46 10.66 5.61
C ILE A 36 -13.72 11.24 7.00
N GLU A 37 -13.18 12.42 7.27
CA GLU A 37 -13.46 13.18 8.47
C GLU A 37 -14.35 14.38 8.11
N ASN A 38 -15.34 14.68 8.95
CA ASN A 38 -16.30 15.78 8.77
C ASN A 38 -17.15 15.65 7.49
N GLU A 39 -17.59 14.42 7.16
CA GLU A 39 -18.48 14.01 6.05
C GLU A 39 -19.40 15.12 5.47
N GLY A 40 -18.93 15.81 4.41
CA GLY A 40 -19.67 16.84 3.68
C GLY A 40 -19.56 18.27 4.22
N GLU A 41 -18.83 18.50 5.32
CA GLU A 41 -18.63 19.82 5.92
C GLU A 41 -17.49 20.61 5.26
N HIS A 42 -17.42 21.92 5.55
CA HIS A 42 -16.43 22.85 4.96
C HIS A 42 -14.96 22.45 5.23
N ASN A 43 -14.70 21.69 6.28
CA ASN A 43 -13.37 21.22 6.70
C ASN A 43 -13.17 19.72 6.47
N GLU A 44 -13.89 19.13 5.51
CA GLU A 44 -13.80 17.72 5.19
C GLU A 44 -12.37 17.33 4.76
N LYS A 45 -11.92 16.19 5.27
CA LYS A 45 -10.60 15.63 4.95
C LYS A 45 -10.71 14.17 4.58
N TYR A 46 -9.88 13.76 3.62
CA TYR A 46 -9.82 12.40 3.14
C TYR A 46 -8.45 11.81 3.42
N VAL A 47 -8.46 10.55 3.84
CA VAL A 47 -7.29 9.70 3.91
C VAL A 47 -7.54 8.51 2.99
N ASN A 48 -6.72 8.35 1.96
CA ASN A 48 -6.72 7.18 1.08
C ASN A 48 -5.42 6.41 1.26
N LEU A 49 -5.53 5.10 1.44
CA LEU A 49 -4.41 4.19 1.61
C LEU A 49 -4.48 3.08 0.56
N ALA A 50 -3.40 2.92 -0.19
CA ALA A 50 -3.24 1.87 -1.20
C ALA A 50 -1.88 1.18 -1.04
N PHE A 51 -1.77 -0.04 -1.56
CA PHE A 51 -0.56 -0.86 -1.46
C PHE A 51 -0.03 -1.20 -2.85
N SER A 52 1.29 -1.16 -2.97
CA SER A 52 2.08 -1.72 -4.06
C SER A 52 2.94 -2.86 -3.50
N TYR A 53 3.84 -3.41 -4.31
CA TYR A 53 4.59 -4.63 -3.97
C TYR A 53 5.35 -4.54 -2.65
N ASP A 54 6.09 -3.45 -2.44
CA ASP A 54 6.93 -3.23 -1.25
C ASP A 54 6.62 -1.90 -0.53
N GLU A 55 5.69 -1.11 -1.08
CA GLU A 55 5.36 0.23 -0.58
C GLU A 55 3.86 0.40 -0.33
N TYR A 56 3.52 1.18 0.69
CA TYR A 56 2.20 1.79 0.82
C TYR A 56 2.23 3.22 0.25
N ILE A 57 1.06 3.69 -0.19
CA ILE A 57 0.82 5.07 -0.61
C ILE A 57 -0.34 5.60 0.22
N LEU A 58 -0.03 6.55 1.11
CA LEU A 58 -0.99 7.27 1.94
C LEU A 58 -1.21 8.68 1.35
N THR A 59 -2.43 8.96 0.90
CA THR A 59 -2.82 10.25 0.34
C THR A 59 -3.78 10.95 1.28
N ILE A 60 -3.41 12.16 1.71
CA ILE A 60 -4.23 13.03 2.55
C ILE A 60 -4.71 14.20 1.68
N ILE A 61 -6.02 14.42 1.63
CA ILE A 61 -6.63 15.53 0.91
C ILE A 61 -7.36 16.40 1.92
N ASP A 62 -6.96 17.67 1.99
CA ASP A 62 -7.60 18.68 2.81
C ASP A 62 -8.45 19.58 1.90
N LYS A 63 -9.79 19.43 1.95
CA LYS A 63 -10.67 20.22 1.09
C LYS A 63 -10.69 21.70 1.46
N LEU A 64 -10.47 22.03 2.73
CA LEU A 64 -10.46 23.43 3.19
C LEU A 64 -9.35 24.22 2.51
N TRP A 65 -8.17 23.63 2.39
CA TRP A 65 -6.99 24.28 1.82
C TRP A 65 -6.69 23.87 0.38
N SER A 66 -7.52 23.01 -0.23
CA SER A 66 -7.29 22.39 -1.53
C SER A 66 -5.88 21.78 -1.66
N LYS A 67 -5.39 21.15 -0.57
CA LYS A 67 -4.03 20.60 -0.48
C LYS A 67 -4.08 19.08 -0.53
N THR A 68 -3.29 18.50 -1.43
CA THR A 68 -2.97 17.07 -1.43
C THR A 68 -1.58 16.86 -0.85
N ARG A 69 -1.45 15.85 0.01
CA ARG A 69 -0.19 15.39 0.59
C ARG A 69 -0.09 13.90 0.38
N VAL A 70 1.08 13.42 -0.01
CA VAL A 70 1.34 12.01 -0.25
C VAL A 70 2.52 11.59 0.61
N GLU A 71 2.32 10.51 1.35
CA GLU A 71 3.35 9.84 2.11
C GLU A 71 3.50 8.41 1.58
N LYS A 72 4.74 7.94 1.54
CA LYS A 72 5.08 6.59 1.11
C LYS A 72 6.04 5.98 2.11
N GLY A 73 6.01 4.67 2.19
CA GLY A 73 6.87 3.89 3.07
C GLY A 73 6.71 2.42 2.78
N ASN A 74 7.40 1.61 3.56
CA ASN A 74 7.29 0.17 3.45
C ASN A 74 6.21 -0.36 4.39
N TYR A 75 5.73 -1.57 4.11
CA TYR A 75 4.80 -2.27 4.98
C TYR A 75 5.21 -3.71 5.20
N SER A 76 4.74 -4.28 6.30
CA SER A 76 4.74 -5.70 6.58
C SER A 76 3.30 -6.12 6.85
N TYR A 77 2.90 -7.24 6.26
CA TYR A 77 1.54 -7.74 6.34
C TYR A 77 1.54 -9.24 6.68
N ASP A 78 0.80 -9.58 7.73
CA ASP A 78 0.51 -10.94 8.15
C ASP A 78 -0.89 -10.95 8.75
N TYR A 79 -1.87 -11.50 8.01
CA TYR A 79 -3.29 -11.38 8.36
C TYR A 79 -3.55 -11.77 9.84
N PRO A 80 -4.32 -10.97 10.60
CA PRO A 80 -5.01 -9.74 10.19
C PRO A 80 -4.16 -8.46 10.31
N ASN A 81 -2.89 -8.58 10.70
CA ASN A 81 -2.04 -7.48 11.13
C ASN A 81 -1.34 -6.78 9.97
N LEU A 82 -1.26 -5.46 10.08
CA LEU A 82 -0.54 -4.58 9.17
C LEU A 82 0.41 -3.69 9.99
N LEU A 83 1.64 -3.53 9.52
CA LEU A 83 2.57 -2.54 10.02
C LEU A 83 3.06 -1.68 8.84
N MET A 84 2.93 -0.36 8.96
CA MET A 84 3.42 0.61 7.98
C MET A 84 4.51 1.46 8.61
N THR A 85 5.59 1.69 7.88
CA THR A 85 6.70 2.55 8.32
C THR A 85 7.11 3.48 7.18
N SER A 86 7.15 4.80 7.44
CA SER A 86 7.58 5.78 6.44
C SER A 86 9.02 5.54 5.99
N LYS A 87 9.39 6.01 4.79
CA LYS A 87 10.76 5.83 4.27
C LYS A 87 11.85 6.38 5.19
N ASP A 88 11.55 7.44 5.93
CA ASP A 88 12.47 8.07 6.89
C ASP A 88 12.36 7.49 8.32
N GLY A 89 11.49 6.51 8.54
CA GLY A 89 11.25 5.88 9.84
C GLY A 89 10.53 6.76 10.86
N SER A 90 10.14 8.00 10.50
CA SER A 90 9.51 8.96 11.42
C SER A 90 8.08 8.57 11.80
N LEU A 91 7.40 7.80 10.97
CA LEU A 91 6.05 7.31 11.19
C LEU A 91 6.05 5.78 11.25
N SER A 92 5.41 5.22 12.28
CA SER A 92 5.13 3.80 12.39
C SER A 92 3.68 3.60 12.83
N ILE A 93 2.87 3.00 11.96
CA ILE A 93 1.43 2.79 12.17
C ILE A 93 1.14 1.31 12.16
N LYS A 94 0.44 0.84 13.20
CA LYS A 94 -0.13 -0.51 13.25
C LYS A 94 -1.57 -0.48 12.78
N GLY A 95 -2.00 -1.55 12.14
CA GLY A 95 -3.40 -1.73 11.77
C GLY A 95 -3.84 -3.19 11.77
N SER A 96 -5.14 -3.38 11.66
CA SER A 96 -5.75 -4.70 11.54
C SER A 96 -6.93 -4.70 10.57
N ILE A 97 -7.03 -5.74 9.76
CA ILE A 97 -8.16 -5.99 8.87
C ILE A 97 -9.16 -6.89 9.59
N ASN A 98 -10.45 -6.59 9.50
CA ASN A 98 -11.48 -7.44 10.08
C ASN A 98 -11.75 -8.70 9.22
N GLU A 99 -12.45 -9.68 9.80
CA GLU A 99 -12.74 -10.96 9.12
C GLU A 99 -13.50 -10.80 7.80
N LYS A 100 -14.38 -9.80 7.71
CA LYS A 100 -15.14 -9.50 6.49
C LYS A 100 -14.30 -8.83 5.40
N LYS A 101 -13.06 -8.41 5.71
CA LYS A 101 -12.14 -7.71 4.81
C LYS A 101 -12.74 -6.43 4.22
N ASP A 102 -13.66 -5.81 4.93
CA ASP A 102 -14.33 -4.56 4.55
C ASP A 102 -13.87 -3.35 5.39
N ARG A 103 -13.09 -3.60 6.45
CA ARG A 103 -12.58 -2.57 7.35
C ARG A 103 -11.13 -2.79 7.71
N LEU A 104 -10.33 -1.73 7.56
CA LEU A 104 -8.96 -1.62 8.06
C LEU A 104 -8.93 -0.59 9.18
N THR A 105 -8.59 -1.03 10.39
CA THR A 105 -8.38 -0.11 11.53
C THR A 105 -6.92 0.28 11.59
N LEU A 106 -6.63 1.58 11.65
CA LEU A 106 -5.29 2.09 11.96
C LEU A 106 -5.27 2.61 13.40
N TYR A 107 -4.31 2.13 14.18
CA TYR A 107 -4.19 2.44 15.60
C TYR A 107 -3.26 3.63 15.83
N LYS A 108 -3.66 4.55 16.71
CA LYS A 108 -2.91 5.78 17.04
C LYS A 108 -2.48 6.54 15.77
N PHE A 109 -3.38 6.60 14.80
CA PHE A 109 -3.12 7.21 13.51
C PHE A 109 -3.01 8.73 13.66
N LYS A 110 -1.82 9.25 13.38
CA LYS A 110 -1.55 10.68 13.32
C LYS A 110 -0.37 10.90 12.40
N THR A 111 -0.45 11.91 11.53
CA THR A 111 0.68 12.40 10.75
C THR A 111 0.85 13.89 11.00
N ILE A 112 1.95 14.47 10.50
CA ILE A 112 2.15 15.92 10.54
C ILE A 112 1.14 16.68 9.67
N TYR A 113 0.48 16.01 8.72
CA TYR A 113 -0.48 16.60 7.79
C TYR A 113 -1.94 16.30 8.15
N PHE A 114 -2.17 15.34 9.05
CA PHE A 114 -3.51 14.89 9.42
C PHE A 114 -3.54 14.41 10.87
N ILE A 115 -4.33 15.10 11.69
CA ILE A 115 -4.58 14.73 13.08
C ILE A 115 -6.08 14.44 13.18
N PRO A 116 -6.51 13.16 13.22
CA PRO A 116 -7.92 12.83 13.36
C PRO A 116 -8.47 13.21 14.74
N LYS A 117 -9.78 13.40 14.83
CA LYS A 117 -10.53 13.57 16.08
C LYS A 117 -10.39 12.38 17.04
N THR A 118 -10.21 11.17 16.52
CA THR A 118 -10.02 9.94 17.29
C THR A 118 -8.64 9.36 17.06
N GLU A 119 -8.01 8.80 18.11
CA GLU A 119 -6.68 8.19 17.95
C GLU A 119 -6.66 7.02 16.96
N ASN A 120 -7.77 6.28 16.87
CA ASN A 120 -7.91 5.19 15.92
C ASN A 120 -8.88 5.62 14.83
N ILE A 121 -8.57 5.28 13.59
CA ILE A 121 -9.48 5.50 12.46
C ILE A 121 -9.79 4.16 11.78
N VAL A 122 -10.99 4.06 11.20
CA VAL A 122 -11.43 2.90 10.45
C VAL A 122 -11.59 3.31 9.00
N LEU A 123 -10.75 2.75 8.14
CA LEU A 123 -10.85 2.92 6.70
C LEU A 123 -11.73 1.81 6.13
N ARG A 124 -12.49 2.14 5.10
CA ARG A 124 -13.38 1.23 4.38
C ARG A 124 -12.91 1.09 2.94
N HIS A 125 -13.12 -0.07 2.32
CA HIS A 125 -12.84 -0.19 0.89
C HIS A 125 -13.75 0.75 0.08
N ARG A 126 -13.24 1.32 -1.02
CA ARG A 126 -14.04 2.18 -1.90
C ARG A 126 -15.05 1.41 -2.78
N TRP A 127 -15.04 0.08 -2.78
CA TRP A 127 -15.71 -0.74 -3.81
C TRP A 127 -17.19 -1.09 -3.57
N ASN A 128 -17.82 -0.71 -2.45
CA ASN A 128 -19.25 -1.03 -2.20
C ASN A 128 -20.11 0.19 -1.83
N GLU A 129 -19.91 1.33 -2.49
CA GLU A 129 -20.93 2.39 -2.53
C GLU A 129 -21.53 2.50 -3.93
#